data_AF-A0A653XQJ4-F1
#
_entry.id   AF-A0A653XQJ4-F1
#
_cell.length_a   1.000
_cell.length_b   1.000
_cell.length_c   1.000
_cell.angle_alpha   90.00
_cell.angle_beta   90.00
_cell.angle_gamma   90.00
#
_symmetry.space_group_name_H-M   'P 1'
#
loop_
_entity.id
_entity.type
_entity.pdbx_description
1 polymer ?
#
loop_
_entity_poly.entity_id
_entity_poly.type
_entity_poly.pdbx_seq_one_letter_code
_entity_poly.pdbx_strand_id
1 'polypeptide(L)'
;MSETQTAVPAGRLAVLLVSVLLMGLTLTWAFFSMRAVMAVGGSCADGGPYVSAQPCPGGAGFIGVAIPVLILATFAGTVSAISIKAPNLLVPMWTLLFGSLGWNFLESAITWPGGVDPGWLICGIVFELMALPGLIVIIISRGSMWTTGQGAEGRPADSVLWWGIYLAVGTVGAALGAWSFYSWR
;
A
#
# COMPACT_ATOMS: atom_id res chain seq x y z
N MET A 1 23.93 -31.61 -23.85
CA MET A 1 23.76 -30.91 -22.56
C MET A 1 23.46 -29.46 -22.90
N SER A 2 22.17 -29.13 -23.07
CA SER A 2 21.75 -27.75 -23.32
C SER A 2 21.68 -27.01 -21.99
N GLU A 3 22.46 -25.95 -21.86
CA GLU A 3 22.27 -24.92 -20.85
C GLU A 3 20.90 -24.28 -21.08
N THR A 4 19.87 -24.82 -20.42
CA THR A 4 18.58 -24.13 -20.29
C THR A 4 18.83 -22.96 -19.36
N GLN A 5 19.13 -21.78 -19.92
CA GLN A 5 19.15 -20.53 -19.17
C GLN A 5 17.85 -20.43 -18.37
N THR A 6 17.97 -20.51 -17.04
CA THR A 6 16.91 -20.29 -16.06
C THR A 6 16.57 -18.80 -16.00
N ALA A 7 16.25 -18.20 -17.15
CA ALA A 7 15.88 -16.80 -17.23
C ALA A 7 14.52 -16.61 -16.56
N VAL A 8 14.44 -15.68 -15.61
CA VAL A 8 13.17 -15.26 -15.02
C VAL A 8 12.25 -14.83 -16.17
N PRO A 9 11.02 -15.36 -16.29
CA PRO A 9 10.13 -15.00 -17.37
C PRO A 9 9.86 -13.49 -17.32
N ALA A 10 10.39 -12.75 -18.30
CA ALA A 10 10.43 -11.29 -18.30
C ALA A 10 9.05 -10.65 -18.10
N GLY A 11 7.99 -11.28 -18.64
CA GLY A 11 6.61 -10.84 -18.44
C GLY A 11 6.17 -10.90 -16.98
N ARG A 12 6.52 -11.96 -16.22
CA ARG A 12 6.16 -12.08 -14.79
C ARG A 12 6.93 -11.09 -13.93
N LEU A 13 8.20 -10.87 -14.26
CA LEU A 13 9.01 -9.86 -13.60
C LEU A 13 8.43 -8.46 -13.84
N ALA A 14 8.08 -8.14 -15.08
CA ALA A 14 7.47 -6.85 -15.42
C ALA A 14 6.15 -6.63 -14.67
N VAL A 15 5.25 -7.63 -14.65
CA VAL A 15 3.99 -7.53 -13.89
C VAL A 15 4.26 -7.30 -12.40
N LEU A 16 5.21 -8.01 -11.80
CA LEU A 16 5.56 -7.82 -10.39
C LEU A 16 6.04 -6.40 -10.10
N LEU A 17 6.99 -5.88 -10.90
CA LEU A 17 7.55 -4.55 -10.68
C LEU A 17 6.49 -3.45 -10.88
N VAL A 18 5.64 -3.58 -11.91
CA VAL A 18 4.51 -2.68 -12.12
C VAL A 18 3.54 -2.73 -10.94
N SER A 19 3.23 -3.92 -10.42
CA SER A 19 2.38 -4.08 -9.24
C SER A 19 2.95 -3.40 -8.00
N VAL A 20 4.26 -3.50 -7.75
CA VAL A 20 4.93 -2.81 -6.64
C VAL A 20 4.87 -1.30 -6.80
N LEU A 21 5.12 -0.81 -8.02
CA LEU A 21 5.03 0.62 -8.33
C LEU A 21 3.62 1.16 -8.10
N LEU A 22 2.60 0.44 -8.60
CA LEU A 22 1.20 0.78 -8.41
C LEU A 22 0.79 0.72 -6.93
N MET A 23 1.30 -0.26 -6.17
CA MET A 23 1.06 -0.35 -4.73
C MET A 23 1.57 0.90 -4.00
N GLY A 24 2.81 1.33 -4.26
CA GLY A 24 3.35 2.58 -3.69
C GLY A 24 2.52 3.81 -4.08
N LEU A 25 2.20 3.94 -5.36
CA LEU A 25 1.41 5.07 -5.89
C LEU A 25 0.02 5.16 -5.26
N THR A 26 -0.70 4.04 -5.23
CA THR A 26 -2.08 3.99 -4.73
C THR A 26 -2.16 4.10 -3.20
N LEU A 27 -1.18 3.55 -2.46
CA LEU A 27 -1.07 3.80 -1.02
C LEU A 27 -0.90 5.29 -0.73
N THR A 28 -0.04 5.99 -1.48
CA THR A 28 0.16 7.43 -1.31
C THR A 28 -1.08 8.23 -1.66
N TRP A 29 -1.80 7.86 -2.73
CA TRP A 29 -3.10 8.48 -3.05
C TRP A 29 -4.13 8.26 -1.94
N ALA A 30 -4.28 7.03 -1.44
CA ALA A 30 -5.21 6.75 -0.35
C ALA A 30 -4.84 7.55 0.92
N PHE A 31 -3.56 7.60 1.26
CA PHE A 31 -3.05 8.35 2.41
C PHE A 31 -3.41 9.85 2.32
N PHE A 32 -3.08 10.50 1.20
CA PHE A 32 -3.35 11.94 1.06
C PHE A 32 -4.83 12.26 0.86
N SER A 33 -5.58 11.41 0.16
CA SER A 33 -7.03 11.58 -0.01
C SER A 33 -7.74 11.54 1.35
N MET A 34 -7.36 10.60 2.21
CA MET A 34 -7.90 10.50 3.55
C MET A 34 -7.60 11.76 4.36
N ARG A 35 -6.36 12.26 4.34
CA ARG A 35 -6.02 13.53 5.02
C ARG A 35 -6.82 14.71 4.48
N ALA A 36 -7.08 14.76 3.18
CA ALA A 36 -7.91 15.80 2.59
C ALA A 36 -9.35 15.74 3.13
N VAL A 37 -9.96 14.56 3.22
CA VAL A 37 -11.32 14.38 3.77
C VAL A 37 -11.37 14.65 5.28
N MET A 38 -10.36 14.22 6.03
CA MET A 38 -10.28 14.47 7.47
C MET A 38 -10.12 15.95 7.80
N ALA A 39 -9.41 16.72 6.96
CA ALA A 39 -9.27 18.16 7.12
C ALA A 39 -10.59 18.93 7.05
N VAL A 40 -11.62 18.37 6.41
CA VAL A 40 -12.97 18.96 6.32
C VAL A 40 -13.98 18.29 7.27
N GLY A 41 -13.50 17.51 8.24
CA GLY A 41 -14.35 16.87 9.27
C GLY A 41 -14.75 15.43 8.96
N GLY A 42 -14.10 14.78 8.00
CA GLY A 42 -14.23 13.33 7.78
C GLY A 42 -15.32 12.91 6.77
N SER A 43 -16.08 13.86 6.22
CA SER A 43 -17.00 13.59 5.11
C SER A 43 -17.13 14.81 4.20
N CYS A 44 -17.21 14.57 2.90
CA CYS A 44 -17.47 15.58 1.89
C CYS A 44 -18.18 14.92 0.70
N ALA A 45 -18.89 15.70 -0.10
CA ALA A 45 -19.48 15.22 -1.34
C ALA A 45 -19.64 16.37 -2.33
N ASP A 46 -19.45 16.09 -3.62
CA ASP A 46 -19.73 17.04 -4.70
C ASP A 46 -20.72 16.39 -5.68
N GLY A 47 -21.79 17.12 -6.01
CA GLY A 47 -22.78 16.66 -6.97
C GLY A 47 -23.68 15.54 -6.45
N GLY A 48 -24.97 15.83 -6.30
CA GLY A 48 -26.00 14.88 -5.90
C GLY A 48 -27.34 15.57 -5.64
N PRO A 49 -28.44 14.83 -5.56
CA PRO A 49 -29.76 15.39 -5.21
C PRO A 49 -29.85 15.81 -3.72
N TYR A 50 -28.88 15.39 -2.90
CA TYR A 50 -28.78 15.76 -1.49
C TYR A 50 -27.83 16.95 -1.32
N VAL A 51 -28.19 17.86 -0.41
CA VAL A 51 -27.36 19.02 -0.06
C VAL A 51 -26.08 18.53 0.60
N SER A 52 -24.95 18.60 -0.10
CA SER A 52 -23.64 18.34 0.46
C SER A 52 -23.38 19.28 1.64
N ALA A 53 -22.99 18.73 2.79
CA ALA A 53 -22.66 19.55 3.95
C ALA A 53 -21.46 20.47 3.67
N GLN A 54 -20.46 19.99 2.93
CA GLN A 54 -19.27 20.72 2.48
C GLN A 54 -18.76 20.10 1.15
N PRO A 55 -18.23 20.91 0.21
CA PRO A 55 -17.64 20.41 -1.04
C PRO A 55 -16.35 19.62 -0.79
N CYS A 56 -16.01 18.67 -1.67
CA CYS A 56 -14.79 17.87 -1.48
C CYS A 56 -13.53 18.66 -1.89
N PRO A 57 -12.48 18.65 -1.04
CA PRO A 57 -11.21 19.23 -1.41
C PRO A 57 -10.56 18.45 -2.57
N GLY A 58 -9.78 19.17 -3.37
CA GLY A 58 -9.01 18.60 -4.47
C GLY A 58 -8.19 17.37 -4.02
N GLY A 59 -8.25 16.31 -4.82
CA GLY A 59 -7.57 15.05 -4.57
C GLY A 59 -8.33 14.04 -3.71
N ALA A 60 -9.40 14.43 -2.98
CA ALA A 60 -10.19 13.48 -2.16
C ALA A 60 -10.76 12.30 -2.99
N GLY A 61 -11.11 12.55 -4.26
CA GLY A 61 -11.64 11.52 -5.16
C GLY A 61 -10.64 10.44 -5.55
N PHE A 62 -9.32 10.64 -5.38
CA PHE A 62 -8.34 9.62 -5.76
C PHE A 62 -8.51 8.32 -4.98
N ILE A 63 -9.03 8.37 -3.75
CA ILE A 63 -9.27 7.16 -2.94
C ILE A 63 -10.20 6.16 -3.64
N GLY A 64 -11.18 6.64 -4.42
CA GLY A 64 -12.13 5.81 -5.15
C GLY A 64 -11.48 4.96 -6.25
N VAL A 65 -10.36 5.41 -6.80
CA VAL A 65 -9.56 4.65 -7.78
C VAL A 65 -8.39 3.94 -7.10
N ALA A 66 -7.80 4.55 -6.07
CA ALA A 66 -6.64 4.03 -5.38
C ALA A 66 -6.90 2.64 -4.78
N ILE A 67 -8.02 2.44 -4.06
CA ILE A 67 -8.29 1.17 -3.38
C ILE A 67 -8.53 0.01 -4.38
N PRO A 68 -9.38 0.12 -5.42
CA PRO A 68 -9.52 -0.94 -6.41
C PRO A 68 -8.22 -1.27 -7.14
N VAL A 69 -7.45 -0.25 -7.54
CA VAL A 69 -6.18 -0.46 -8.25
C VAL A 69 -5.14 -1.09 -7.32
N LEU A 70 -5.06 -0.68 -6.05
CA LEU A 70 -4.19 -1.28 -5.03
C LEU A 70 -4.47 -2.79 -4.91
N ILE A 71 -5.74 -3.16 -4.75
CA ILE A 71 -6.17 -4.56 -4.60
C ILE A 71 -5.76 -5.36 -5.85
N LEU A 72 -6.17 -4.90 -7.04
CA LEU A 72 -5.88 -5.60 -8.29
C LEU A 72 -4.37 -5.75 -8.54
N ALA A 73 -3.60 -4.67 -8.34
CA ALA A 73 -2.15 -4.68 -8.49
C ALA A 73 -1.50 -5.67 -7.52
N THR A 74 -1.93 -5.70 -6.27
CA THR A 74 -1.35 -6.57 -5.24
C THR A 74 -1.63 -8.04 -5.49
N PHE A 75 -2.85 -8.40 -5.94
CA PHE A 75 -3.18 -9.77 -6.32
C PHE A 75 -2.39 -10.22 -7.56
N ALA A 76 -2.35 -9.41 -8.62
CA ALA A 76 -1.59 -9.71 -9.83
C ALA A 76 -0.09 -9.85 -9.56
N GLY A 77 0.45 -8.96 -8.70
CA GLY A 77 1.85 -8.99 -8.28
C GLY A 77 2.15 -10.21 -7.42
N THR A 78 1.26 -10.61 -6.52
CA THR A 78 1.43 -11.82 -5.69
C THR A 78 1.45 -13.08 -6.53
N VAL A 79 0.54 -13.23 -7.50
CA VAL A 79 0.56 -14.38 -8.44
C VAL A 79 1.88 -14.43 -9.21
N SER A 80 2.38 -13.27 -9.64
CA SER A 80 3.65 -13.17 -10.37
C SER A 80 4.85 -13.44 -9.47
N ALA A 81 4.86 -12.94 -8.23
CA ALA A 81 5.91 -13.16 -7.23
C ALA A 81 6.07 -14.65 -6.92
N ILE A 82 4.97 -15.35 -6.64
CA ILE A 82 4.98 -16.80 -6.36
C ILE A 82 5.56 -17.57 -7.56
N SER A 83 5.21 -17.16 -8.80
CA SER A 83 5.69 -17.80 -10.03
C SER A 83 7.21 -17.68 -10.22
N ILE A 84 7.86 -16.66 -9.63
CA ILE A 84 9.30 -16.41 -9.74
C ILE A 84 10.04 -16.55 -8.40
N LYS A 85 9.40 -17.18 -7.40
CA LYS A 85 9.93 -17.36 -6.03
C LYS A 85 10.31 -16.06 -5.31
N ALA A 86 9.65 -14.94 -5.64
CA ALA A 86 9.78 -13.68 -4.91
C ALA A 86 8.76 -13.59 -3.76
N PRO A 87 8.99 -12.75 -2.73
CA PRO A 87 8.06 -12.55 -1.62
C PRO A 87 6.70 -12.01 -2.10
N ASN A 88 5.60 -12.52 -1.52
CA ASN A 88 4.25 -12.07 -1.86
C ASN A 88 4.02 -10.59 -1.48
N LEU A 89 3.11 -9.92 -2.20
CA LEU A 89 2.80 -8.51 -1.94
C LEU A 89 1.63 -8.29 -0.98
N LEU A 90 0.81 -9.32 -0.71
CA LEU A 90 -0.38 -9.18 0.12
C LEU A 90 -0.05 -8.73 1.55
N VAL A 91 0.98 -9.31 2.15
CA VAL A 91 1.36 -8.94 3.52
C VAL A 91 1.94 -7.53 3.63
N PRO A 92 2.89 -7.08 2.80
CA PRO A 92 3.31 -5.68 2.83
C PRO A 92 2.18 -4.72 2.47
N MET A 93 1.31 -5.05 1.51
CA MET A 93 0.13 -4.22 1.20
C MET A 93 -0.77 -4.06 2.43
N TRP A 94 -1.11 -5.16 3.10
CA TRP A 94 -1.95 -5.14 4.30
C TRP A 94 -1.32 -4.27 5.38
N THR A 95 -0.06 -4.53 5.74
CA THR A 95 0.65 -3.77 6.77
C THR A 95 0.72 -2.28 6.44
N LEU A 96 1.11 -1.94 5.21
CA LEU A 96 1.27 -0.54 4.81
C LEU A 96 -0.08 0.18 4.67
N LEU A 97 -1.11 -0.48 4.15
CA LEU A 97 -2.44 0.10 4.04
C LEU A 97 -3.00 0.40 5.43
N PHE A 98 -3.09 -0.61 6.30
CA PHE A 98 -3.68 -0.43 7.62
C PHE A 98 -2.84 0.49 8.51
N GLY A 99 -1.50 0.38 8.47
CA GLY A 99 -0.63 1.26 9.24
C GLY A 99 -0.67 2.71 8.76
N SER A 100 -0.69 2.96 7.45
CA SER A 100 -0.77 4.34 6.95
C SER A 100 -2.14 5.00 7.23
N LEU A 101 -3.24 4.25 7.15
CA LEU A 101 -4.56 4.74 7.53
C LEU A 101 -4.69 4.92 9.05
N GLY A 102 -4.14 3.99 9.84
CA GLY A 102 -4.08 4.07 11.30
C GLY A 102 -3.34 5.34 11.75
N TRP A 103 -2.17 5.60 11.16
CA TRP A 103 -1.41 6.81 11.41
C TRP A 103 -2.21 8.09 11.13
N ASN A 104 -2.91 8.17 10.00
CA ASN A 104 -3.75 9.32 9.66
C ASN A 104 -4.82 9.60 10.72
N PHE A 105 -5.47 8.54 11.21
CA PHE A 105 -6.47 8.66 12.27
C PHE A 105 -5.86 9.11 13.59
N LEU A 106 -4.74 8.51 14.01
CA LEU A 106 -4.06 8.86 15.26
C LEU A 106 -3.57 10.31 15.25
N GLU A 107 -2.93 10.74 14.17
CA GLU A 107 -2.44 12.12 14.03
C GLU A 107 -3.61 13.10 14.11
N SER A 108 -4.66 12.85 13.30
CA SER A 108 -5.82 13.74 13.26
C SER A 108 -6.57 13.78 14.57
N ALA A 109 -6.65 12.66 15.30
CA ALA A 109 -7.30 12.59 16.61
C ALA A 109 -6.64 13.54 17.62
N ILE A 110 -5.32 13.66 17.59
CA ILE A 110 -4.55 14.46 18.54
C ILE A 110 -4.50 15.93 18.11
N THR A 111 -4.45 16.21 16.81
CA THR A 111 -4.36 17.58 16.28
C THR A 111 -5.71 18.29 16.12
N TRP A 112 -6.81 17.67 16.53
CA TRP A 112 -8.14 18.21 16.32
C TRP A 112 -8.39 19.49 17.16
N PRO A 113 -9.02 20.55 16.59
CA PRO A 113 -9.18 21.84 17.28
C PRO A 113 -9.97 21.79 18.60
N GLY A 114 -10.81 20.78 18.78
CA GLY A 114 -11.62 20.59 19.99
C GLY A 114 -10.94 19.77 21.10
N GLY A 115 -9.64 19.46 20.97
CA GLY A 115 -8.95 18.47 21.79
C GLY A 115 -8.99 17.09 21.14
N VAL A 116 -8.74 16.03 21.92
CA VAL A 116 -8.63 14.67 21.38
C VAL A 116 -9.99 14.16 20.87
N ASP A 117 -10.09 13.84 19.57
CA ASP A 117 -11.28 13.20 19.01
C ASP A 117 -11.29 11.69 19.32
N PRO A 118 -12.26 11.18 20.11
CA PRO A 118 -12.29 9.77 20.50
C PRO A 118 -12.58 8.83 19.33
N GLY A 119 -13.37 9.25 18.34
CA GLY A 119 -13.74 8.43 17.20
C GLY A 119 -12.53 8.14 16.32
N TRP A 120 -11.80 9.18 15.96
CA TRP A 120 -10.54 9.05 15.22
C TRP A 120 -9.49 8.29 16.03
N LEU A 121 -9.40 8.51 17.34
CA LEU A 121 -8.45 7.77 18.18
C LEU A 121 -8.72 6.27 18.17
N ILE A 122 -9.99 5.86 18.38
CA ILE A 122 -10.39 4.45 18.37
C ILE A 122 -10.13 3.85 16.98
N CYS A 123 -10.53 4.54 15.90
CA CYS A 123 -10.25 4.09 14.54
C CYS A 123 -8.75 3.89 14.32
N GLY A 124 -7.92 4.86 14.70
CA GLY A 124 -6.47 4.77 14.54
C GLY A 124 -5.88 3.55 15.25
N ILE A 125 -6.25 3.32 16.51
CA ILE A 125 -5.80 2.15 17.28
C ILE A 125 -6.24 0.84 16.60
N VAL A 126 -7.50 0.74 16.16
CA VAL A 126 -8.01 -0.46 15.49
C VAL A 126 -7.27 -0.75 14.20
N PHE A 127 -7.03 0.27 13.37
CA PHE A 127 -6.26 0.13 12.12
C PHE A 127 -4.81 -0.30 12.39
N GLU A 128 -4.14 0.25 13.40
CA GLU A 128 -2.79 -0.20 13.80
C GLU A 128 -2.78 -1.65 14.30
N LEU A 129 -3.79 -2.05 15.09
CA LEU A 129 -3.95 -3.45 15.51
C LEU A 129 -4.19 -4.38 14.32
N MET A 130 -4.88 -3.92 13.28
CA MET A 130 -5.04 -4.66 12.04
C MET A 130 -3.73 -4.75 11.24
N ALA A 131 -2.88 -3.72 11.27
CA ALA A 131 -1.58 -3.74 10.60
C ALA A 131 -0.58 -4.69 11.28
N LEU A 132 -0.68 -4.83 12.61
CA LEU A 132 0.29 -5.51 13.45
C LEU A 132 0.55 -6.99 13.06
N PRO A 133 -0.46 -7.85 12.78
CA PRO A 133 -0.20 -9.21 12.31
C PRO A 133 0.68 -9.27 11.07
N GLY A 134 0.45 -8.40 10.09
CA GLY A 134 1.27 -8.35 8.88
C GLY A 134 2.72 -7.95 9.18
N LEU A 135 2.91 -6.95 10.04
CA LEU A 135 4.24 -6.51 10.47
C LEU A 135 4.98 -7.64 11.21
N ILE A 136 4.30 -8.33 12.14
CA ILE A 136 4.87 -9.45 12.89
C ILE A 136 5.33 -10.55 11.91
N VAL A 137 4.53 -10.91 10.91
CA VAL A 137 4.92 -11.92 9.93
C VAL A 137 6.13 -11.47 9.12
N ILE A 138 6.22 -10.19 8.72
CA ILE A 138 7.39 -9.65 8.01
C ILE A 138 8.66 -9.81 8.86
N ILE A 139 8.59 -9.45 10.14
CA ILE A 139 9.72 -9.50 11.06
C ILE A 139 10.13 -10.95 11.37
N ILE A 140 9.19 -11.80 11.79
CA ILE A 140 9.48 -13.20 12.20
C ILE A 140 9.98 -14.02 11.01
N SER A 141 9.39 -13.85 9.83
CA SER A 141 9.86 -14.56 8.63
C SER A 141 11.19 -14.02 8.10
N ARG A 142 11.73 -12.94 8.69
CA ARG A 142 12.88 -12.18 8.17
C ARG A 142 12.68 -11.81 6.70
N GLY A 143 11.43 -11.52 6.33
CA GLY A 143 11.03 -11.25 4.95
C GLY A 143 11.00 -12.47 4.02
N SER A 144 11.31 -13.68 4.48
CA SER A 144 11.27 -14.94 3.70
C SER A 144 9.84 -15.48 3.52
N MET A 145 8.89 -14.59 3.29
CA MET A 145 7.48 -14.90 3.42
C MET A 145 6.92 -15.62 2.19
N TRP A 146 6.54 -16.89 2.36
CA TRP A 146 5.85 -17.75 1.39
C TRP A 146 6.45 -17.68 -0.01
N THR A 147 7.75 -17.95 -0.12
CA THR A 147 8.35 -18.50 -1.34
C THR A 147 7.93 -19.97 -1.46
N THR A 148 6.63 -20.24 -1.54
CA THR A 148 6.08 -21.61 -1.59
C THR A 148 6.29 -22.21 -2.97
N GLY A 149 7.54 -22.53 -3.25
CA GLY A 149 7.97 -23.46 -4.29
C GLY A 149 9.08 -24.29 -3.67
N GLN A 150 8.76 -25.52 -3.26
CA GLN A 150 9.75 -26.51 -2.86
C GLN A 150 10.92 -26.46 -3.86
N GLY A 151 12.10 -26.07 -3.38
CA GLY A 151 13.27 -25.83 -4.22
C GLY A 151 13.87 -24.43 -4.13
N ALA A 152 13.84 -23.78 -2.96
CA ALA A 152 14.75 -22.68 -2.67
C ALA A 152 15.94 -23.21 -1.85
N GLU A 153 16.91 -23.81 -2.56
CA GLU A 153 18.33 -23.74 -2.18
C GLU A 153 18.89 -22.31 -2.37
N GLY A 154 18.02 -21.29 -2.37
CA GLY A 154 18.36 -19.88 -2.53
C GLY A 154 18.78 -19.29 -1.20
N ARG A 155 19.97 -18.70 -1.17
CA ARG A 155 20.59 -18.11 0.03
C ARG A 155 19.70 -17.00 0.61
N PRO A 156 19.80 -16.71 1.92
CA PRO A 156 19.14 -15.55 2.55
C PRO A 156 19.45 -14.19 1.87
N ALA A 157 20.52 -14.11 1.07
CA ALA A 157 20.86 -12.95 0.24
C ALA A 157 19.79 -12.60 -0.81
N ASP A 158 19.06 -13.59 -1.34
CA ASP A 158 18.08 -13.37 -2.42
C ASP A 158 16.81 -12.68 -1.90
N SER A 159 16.41 -12.97 -0.65
CA SER A 159 15.25 -12.33 -0.01
C SER A 159 15.50 -10.84 0.25
N VAL A 160 16.68 -10.50 0.80
CA VAL A 160 17.06 -9.10 1.08
C VAL A 160 17.12 -8.29 -0.22
N LEU A 161 17.62 -8.88 -1.31
CA LEU A 161 17.62 -8.25 -2.63
C LEU A 161 16.21 -7.92 -3.09
N TRP A 162 15.26 -8.86 -2.99
CA TRP A 162 13.87 -8.61 -3.36
C TRP A 162 13.23 -7.49 -2.54
N TRP A 163 13.45 -7.46 -1.23
CA TRP A 163 12.97 -6.36 -0.39
C TRP A 163 13.62 -5.02 -0.77
N GLY A 164 14.91 -5.02 -1.11
CA GLY A 164 15.59 -3.84 -1.65
C GLY A 164 14.96 -3.34 -2.95
N ILE A 165 14.65 -4.25 -3.89
CA ILE A 165 13.94 -3.92 -5.14
C ILE A 165 12.55 -3.39 -4.84
N TYR A 166 11.79 -4.03 -3.94
CA TYR A 166 10.45 -3.59 -3.58
C TYR A 166 10.45 -2.22 -2.94
N LEU A 167 11.41 -1.93 -2.05
CA LEU A 167 11.58 -0.62 -1.46
C LEU A 167 11.94 0.43 -2.52
N ALA A 168 12.88 0.14 -3.42
CA ALA A 168 13.28 1.08 -4.47
C ALA A 168 12.11 1.38 -5.43
N VAL A 169 11.42 0.37 -5.92
CA VAL A 169 10.31 0.55 -6.86
C VAL A 169 9.07 1.12 -6.17
N GLY A 170 8.80 0.68 -4.93
CA GLY A 170 7.70 1.18 -4.11
C GLY A 170 7.87 2.64 -3.73
N THR A 171 9.10 3.08 -3.41
CA THR A 171 9.40 4.50 -3.14
C THR A 171 9.26 5.37 -4.39
N VAL A 172 9.67 4.87 -5.57
CA VAL A 172 9.37 5.54 -6.86
C VAL A 172 7.87 5.66 -7.06
N GLY A 173 7.11 4.59 -6.84
CA GLY A 173 5.65 4.60 -6.89
C GLY A 173 5.04 5.64 -5.94
N ALA A 174 5.49 5.67 -4.68
CA ALA A 174 5.03 6.63 -3.69
C ALA A 174 5.37 8.08 -4.06
N ALA A 175 6.58 8.34 -4.59
CA ALA A 175 6.98 9.65 -5.07
C ALA A 175 6.12 10.12 -6.25
N LEU A 176 5.82 9.24 -7.20
CA LEU A 176 4.88 9.51 -8.30
C LEU A 176 3.45 9.76 -7.78
N GLY A 177 3.02 8.99 -6.79
CA GLY A 177 1.73 9.18 -6.11
C GLY A 177 1.63 10.55 -5.44
N ALA A 178 2.68 10.97 -4.73
CA ALA A 178 2.75 12.29 -4.10
C ALA A 178 2.76 13.41 -5.14
N TRP A 179 3.64 13.31 -6.14
CA TRP A 179 3.76 14.31 -7.21
C TRP A 179 2.44 14.49 -7.96
N SER A 180 1.81 13.38 -8.37
CA SER A 180 0.51 13.44 -9.03
C SER A 180 -0.56 13.99 -8.09
N PHE A 181 -0.67 13.54 -6.84
CA PHE A 181 -1.67 14.08 -5.92
C PHE A 181 -1.59 15.61 -5.79
N TYR A 182 -0.39 16.18 -5.68
CA TYR A 182 -0.20 17.63 -5.58
C TYR A 182 -0.36 18.37 -6.91
N SER A 183 -0.19 17.72 -8.07
CA SER A 183 -0.43 18.38 -9.36
C SER A 183 -1.92 18.60 -9.67
N TRP A 184 -2.81 17.91 -8.94
CA TRP A 184 -4.28 17.99 -9.11
C TRP A 184 -4.98 18.77 -7.98
N ARG A 185 -4.22 19.43 -7.10
CA ARG A 185 -4.73 20.23 -5.98
C ARG A 185 -4.72 21.71 -6.31
#